data_AF-A0A383D9Z8-F1
#
_entry.id   AF-A0A383D9Z8-F1
#
_cell.length_a   1.000
_cell.length_b   1.000
_cell.length_c   1.000
_cell.angle_alpha   90.00
_cell.angle_beta   90.00
_cell.angle_gamma   90.00
#
_symmetry.space_group_name_H-M   'P 1'
#
loop_
_entity.id
_entity.type
_entity.pdbx_description
1 polymer ?
#
loop_
_entity_poly.entity_id
_entity_poly.type
_entity_poly.pdbx_seq_one_letter_code
_entity_poly.pdbx_strand_id
1 'polypeptide(L)'
;IASTPMGSKWRFGGTMTVTDSNRSINQKKLLAMARFVKNYYPEYDSSWVHGCDPWVGLRPLSADGIPYIGSFKKFPNLIAATGHAMMGISMAPVTGEIVNNLILGKKPNFNLDMLSPDRF
;
A
#
# COMPACT_ATOMS: atom_id res chain seq x y z
N ILE A 1 -10.65 10.84 -1.40
CA ILE A 1 -10.63 9.86 -2.51
C ILE A 1 -9.49 10.26 -3.43
N ALA A 2 -8.58 9.34 -3.73
CA ALA A 2 -7.56 9.50 -4.75
C ALA A 2 -8.18 9.29 -6.13
N SER A 3 -7.93 10.24 -7.02
CA SER A 3 -8.32 10.24 -8.42
C SER A 3 -7.04 10.07 -9.24
N THR A 4 -6.93 8.99 -10.01
CA THR A 4 -5.70 8.68 -10.75
C THR A 4 -6.04 8.32 -12.20
N PRO A 5 -5.78 9.22 -13.16
CA PRO A 5 -5.78 8.87 -14.58
C PRO A 5 -4.70 7.83 -14.87
N MET A 6 -5.04 6.80 -15.65
CA MET A 6 -4.19 5.66 -16.01
C MET A 6 -4.35 5.35 -17.49
N GLY A 7 -3.73 6.16 -18.35
CA GLY A 7 -3.92 6.08 -19.81
C GLY A 7 -5.38 6.35 -20.17
N SER A 8 -6.04 5.40 -20.84
CA SER A 8 -7.47 5.48 -21.18
C SER A 8 -8.42 5.12 -20.03
N LYS A 9 -7.90 4.76 -18.85
CA LYS A 9 -8.71 4.40 -17.67
C LYS A 9 -8.60 5.47 -16.60
N TRP A 10 -9.66 5.61 -15.79
CA TRP A 10 -9.65 6.46 -14.62
C TRP A 10 -9.92 5.64 -13.36
N ARG A 11 -8.97 5.62 -12.43
CA ARG A 11 -9.10 4.89 -11.17
C ARG A 11 -9.46 5.84 -10.03
N PHE A 12 -10.47 5.43 -9.26
CA PHE A 12 -10.81 6.06 -7.99
C PHE A 12 -10.63 5.06 -6.85
N GLY A 13 -10.05 5.52 -5.75
CA GLY A 13 -9.93 4.74 -4.53
C GLY A 13 -9.87 5.67 -3.33
N GLY A 14 -10.16 5.20 -2.12
CA GLY A 14 -10.07 6.12 -0.99
C GLY A 14 -10.59 5.64 0.34
N THR A 15 -10.97 4.37 0.46
CA THR A 15 -11.47 3.82 1.72
C THR A 15 -10.39 2.94 2.34
N MET A 16 -10.18 3.12 3.65
CA MET A 16 -9.39 2.23 4.48
C MET A 16 -10.28 1.73 5.62
N THR A 17 -10.08 0.48 6.04
CA THR A 17 -10.80 -0.12 7.16
C THR A 17 -9.87 -1.14 7.80
N VAL A 18 -9.74 -1.08 9.12
CA VAL A 18 -9.07 -2.13 9.88
C VAL A 18 -10.01 -3.33 9.90
N THR A 19 -9.53 -4.47 9.42
CA THR A 19 -10.30 -5.71 9.29
C THR A 19 -9.42 -6.90 9.64
N ASP A 20 -10.06 -8.01 9.94
CA ASP A 20 -9.50 -9.35 10.11
C ASP A 20 -9.16 -10.02 8.76
N SER A 21 -8.55 -9.26 7.83
CA SER A 21 -8.29 -9.69 6.44
C SER A 21 -9.54 -9.86 5.56
N ASN A 22 -10.70 -9.36 5.99
CA ASN A 22 -11.92 -9.37 5.21
C ASN A 22 -11.76 -8.61 3.87
N ARG A 23 -12.13 -9.29 2.77
CA ARG A 23 -12.08 -8.76 1.40
C ARG A 23 -13.47 -8.49 0.80
N SER A 24 -14.51 -8.48 1.62
CA SER A 24 -15.86 -8.18 1.17
C SER A 24 -15.99 -6.72 0.78
N ILE A 25 -16.64 -6.47 -0.35
CA ILE A 25 -16.87 -5.12 -0.85
C ILE A 25 -18.00 -4.48 -0.05
N ASN A 26 -17.69 -3.36 0.62
CA ASN A 26 -18.69 -2.59 1.34
C ASN A 26 -19.48 -1.71 0.36
N GLN A 27 -20.69 -2.15 0.00
CA GLN A 27 -21.57 -1.47 -0.95
C GLN A 27 -21.88 -0.02 -0.56
N LYS A 28 -22.07 0.27 0.74
CA LYS A 28 -22.33 1.65 1.21
C LYS A 28 -21.16 2.57 0.90
N LYS A 29 -19.92 2.10 1.12
CA LYS A 29 -18.69 2.86 0.82
C LYS A 29 -18.47 3.04 -0.68
N LEU A 30 -18.74 2.00 -1.47
CA LEU A 30 -18.67 2.07 -2.93
C LEU A 30 -19.64 3.13 -3.50
N LEU A 31 -20.91 3.09 -3.09
CA LEU A 31 -21.91 4.06 -3.52
C LEU A 31 -21.58 5.49 -3.05
N ALA A 32 -20.99 5.63 -1.86
CA ALA A 32 -20.51 6.93 -1.38
C ALA A 32 -19.36 7.48 -2.26
N MET A 33 -18.44 6.62 -2.68
CA MET A 33 -17.36 7.01 -3.59
C MET A 33 -17.93 7.42 -4.97
N ALA A 34 -18.89 6.68 -5.51
CA ALA A 34 -19.56 7.02 -6.76
C ALA A 34 -20.24 8.40 -6.70
N ARG A 35 -20.98 8.68 -5.61
CA ARG A 35 -21.60 10.01 -5.40
C ARG A 35 -20.55 11.11 -5.29
N PHE A 36 -19.44 10.86 -4.61
CA PHE A 36 -18.36 11.84 -4.51
C PHE A 36 -17.76 12.18 -5.88
N VAL A 37 -17.51 11.17 -6.73
CA VAL A 37 -16.99 11.39 -8.09
C VAL A 37 -17.94 12.28 -8.88
N LYS A 38 -19.24 11.96 -8.90
CA LYS A 38 -20.26 12.75 -9.60
C LYS A 38 -20.36 14.19 -9.08
N ASN A 39 -20.28 14.39 -7.78
CA ASN A 39 -20.38 15.72 -7.18
C ASN A 39 -19.13 16.58 -7.40
N TYR A 40 -17.95 15.96 -7.46
CA TYR A 40 -16.68 16.66 -7.63
C TYR A 40 -16.37 16.96 -9.10
N TYR A 41 -16.82 16.11 -10.01
CA TYR A 41 -16.64 16.22 -11.46
C TYR A 41 -18.00 16.28 -12.18
N PRO A 42 -18.88 17.26 -11.88
CA PRO A 42 -20.22 17.33 -12.43
C PRO A 42 -20.26 17.50 -13.96
N GLU A 43 -19.19 17.98 -14.56
CA GLU A 43 -19.03 18.22 -15.99
C GLU A 43 -18.66 16.97 -16.79
N TYR A 44 -18.22 15.89 -16.13
CA TYR A 44 -17.84 14.64 -16.78
C TYR A 44 -18.96 13.61 -16.67
N ASP A 45 -19.16 12.82 -17.73
CA ASP A 45 -20.02 11.64 -17.63
C ASP A 45 -19.42 10.65 -16.62
N SER A 46 -20.17 10.38 -15.55
CA SER A 46 -19.81 9.41 -14.51
C SER A 46 -20.67 8.13 -14.58
N SER A 47 -21.42 7.92 -15.66
CA SER A 47 -22.28 6.74 -15.84
C SER A 47 -21.50 5.43 -15.81
N TRP A 48 -20.26 5.45 -16.31
CA TRP A 48 -19.31 4.35 -16.33
C TRP A 48 -19.02 3.76 -14.93
N VAL A 49 -19.21 4.54 -13.85
CA VAL A 49 -19.01 4.09 -12.46
C VAL A 49 -19.93 2.92 -12.11
N HIS A 50 -21.13 2.85 -12.71
CA HIS A 50 -22.11 1.79 -12.46
C HIS A 50 -21.76 0.44 -13.10
N GLY A 51 -20.85 0.42 -14.08
CA GLY A 51 -20.37 -0.78 -14.77
C GLY A 51 -18.92 -1.15 -14.44
N CYS A 52 -18.31 -0.48 -13.46
CA CYS A 52 -16.96 -0.79 -13.02
C CYS A 52 -16.94 -2.00 -12.08
N ASP A 53 -15.92 -2.85 -12.23
CA ASP A 53 -15.64 -3.92 -11.27
C ASP A 53 -14.88 -3.37 -10.05
N PRO A 54 -15.54 -3.23 -8.88
CA PRO A 54 -14.86 -2.79 -7.67
C PRO A 54 -13.93 -3.90 -7.16
N TRP A 55 -12.82 -3.51 -6.53
CA TRP A 55 -11.93 -4.43 -5.86
C TRP A 55 -11.45 -3.86 -4.52
N VAL A 56 -10.97 -4.74 -3.66
CA VAL A 56 -10.35 -4.37 -2.38
C VAL A 56 -9.00 -5.05 -2.25
N GLY A 57 -8.04 -4.36 -1.63
CA GLY A 57 -6.71 -4.86 -1.36
C GLY A 57 -6.39 -4.76 0.12
N LEU A 58 -5.73 -5.80 0.65
CA LEU A 58 -5.15 -5.77 1.99
C LEU A 58 -3.81 -5.03 1.92
N ARG A 59 -3.61 -4.10 2.85
CA ARG A 59 -2.34 -3.40 3.01
C ARG A 59 -1.61 -4.00 4.22
N PRO A 60 -0.35 -4.41 4.10
CA PRO A 60 0.43 -4.82 5.26
C PRO A 60 0.82 -3.58 6.06
N LEU A 61 0.27 -3.43 7.26
CA LEU A 61 0.59 -2.34 8.18
C LEU A 61 1.45 -2.89 9.32
N SER A 62 2.54 -2.19 9.62
CA SER A 62 3.28 -2.38 10.86
C SER A 62 2.59 -1.67 12.03
N ALA A 63 2.94 -2.04 13.27
CA ALA A 63 2.32 -1.50 14.48
C ALA A 63 2.55 0.02 14.65
N ASP A 64 3.67 0.52 14.17
CA ASP A 64 4.10 1.93 14.25
C ASP A 64 4.00 2.68 12.91
N GLY A 65 3.55 2.00 11.84
CA GLY A 65 3.50 2.56 10.48
C GLY A 65 4.85 2.63 9.75
N ILE A 66 5.95 2.14 10.35
CA ILE A 66 7.28 2.07 9.74
C ILE A 66 7.52 0.66 9.16
N PRO A 67 8.03 0.49 7.93
CA PRO A 67 8.28 -0.84 7.36
C PRO A 67 9.23 -1.70 8.21
N TYR A 68 9.12 -3.02 8.10
CA TYR A 68 10.10 -3.97 8.61
C TYR A 68 11.00 -4.39 7.44
N ILE A 69 12.25 -3.93 7.45
CA ILE A 69 13.28 -4.21 6.43
C ILE A 69 14.60 -4.54 7.13
N GLY A 70 15.03 -5.80 7.07
CA GLY A 70 16.26 -6.25 7.73
C GLY A 70 16.29 -7.75 8.02
N SER A 71 17.46 -8.23 8.48
CA SER A 71 17.62 -9.60 8.98
C SER A 71 17.15 -9.73 10.43
N PHE A 72 16.69 -10.92 10.82
CA PHE A 72 16.39 -11.23 12.22
C PHE A 72 17.67 -11.61 12.98
N LYS A 73 17.84 -11.13 14.22
CA LYS A 73 18.98 -11.44 15.10
C LYS A 73 19.15 -12.94 15.32
N LYS A 74 18.03 -13.66 15.52
CA LYS A 74 18.03 -15.11 15.73
C LYS A 74 18.29 -15.90 14.44
N PHE A 75 17.92 -15.34 13.29
CA PHE A 75 18.03 -15.99 11.98
C PHE A 75 18.65 -15.01 10.97
N PRO A 76 19.99 -14.84 10.97
CA PRO A 76 20.64 -13.81 10.16
C PRO A 76 20.44 -13.95 8.64
N ASN A 77 20.12 -15.17 8.18
CA ASN A 77 19.82 -15.51 6.80
C ASN A 77 18.33 -15.34 6.42
N LEU A 78 17.48 -14.90 7.33
CA LEU A 78 16.08 -14.58 7.08
C LEU A 78 15.90 -13.06 7.04
N ILE A 79 15.39 -12.54 5.92
CA ILE A 79 15.18 -11.10 5.71
C ILE A 79 13.68 -10.80 5.64
N ALA A 80 13.23 -9.80 6.41
CA ALA A 80 11.91 -9.19 6.26
C ALA A 80 11.99 -7.99 5.30
N ALA A 81 10.95 -7.79 4.49
CA ALA A 81 10.75 -6.61 3.65
C ALA A 81 9.24 -6.36 3.46
N THR A 82 8.57 -5.86 4.49
CA THR A 82 7.11 -5.73 4.53
C THR A 82 6.66 -4.53 5.36
N GLY A 83 5.35 -4.34 5.53
CA GLY A 83 4.78 -3.31 6.41
C GLY A 83 4.71 -1.91 5.78
N HIS A 84 4.83 -1.80 4.46
CA HIS A 84 4.84 -0.50 3.75
C HIS A 84 3.48 0.21 3.67
N ALA A 85 2.43 -0.33 4.26
CA ALA A 85 1.09 0.27 4.29
C ALA A 85 0.62 0.76 2.90
N MET A 86 0.48 2.08 2.72
CA MET A 86 0.06 2.70 1.44
C MET A 86 1.22 3.01 0.50
N MET A 87 2.46 2.95 0.99
CA MET A 87 3.66 3.45 0.31
C MET A 87 4.44 2.35 -0.41
N GLY A 88 3.92 1.12 -0.47
CA GLY A 88 4.62 -0.04 -1.03
C GLY A 88 5.16 0.18 -2.45
N ILE A 89 4.38 0.75 -3.36
CA ILE A 89 4.84 1.04 -4.72
C ILE A 89 5.95 2.10 -4.72
N SER A 90 5.74 3.22 -4.00
CA SER A 90 6.71 4.32 -3.97
C SER A 90 8.03 3.92 -3.32
N MET A 91 7.99 3.04 -2.32
CA MET A 91 9.17 2.57 -1.58
C MET A 91 9.78 1.27 -2.13
N ALA A 92 9.18 0.66 -3.15
CA ALA A 92 9.67 -0.61 -3.71
C ALA A 92 11.13 -0.52 -4.20
N PRO A 93 11.57 0.54 -4.94
CA PRO A 93 12.94 0.62 -5.42
C PRO A 93 13.98 0.65 -4.29
N VAL A 94 13.80 1.54 -3.31
CA VAL A 94 14.73 1.66 -2.18
C VAL A 94 14.71 0.42 -1.28
N THR A 95 13.55 -0.20 -1.10
CA THR A 95 13.45 -1.47 -0.36
C THR A 95 14.24 -2.57 -1.06
N GLY A 96 14.13 -2.67 -2.40
CA GLY A 96 14.90 -3.63 -3.19
C GLY A 96 16.41 -3.40 -3.08
N GLU A 97 16.86 -2.15 -3.13
CA GLU A 97 18.28 -1.80 -2.95
C GLU A 97 18.80 -2.21 -1.55
N ILE A 98 18.05 -1.91 -0.49
CA ILE A 98 18.40 -2.30 0.88
C ILE A 98 18.52 -3.83 0.95
N VAL A 99 17.51 -4.57 0.49
CA VAL A 99 17.50 -6.04 0.53
C VAL A 99 18.66 -6.63 -0.25
N ASN A 100 18.96 -6.09 -1.45
CA ASN A 100 20.12 -6.51 -2.24
C ASN A 100 21.44 -6.30 -1.48
N ASN A 101 21.62 -5.14 -0.83
CA ASN A 101 22.82 -4.86 -0.04
C ASN A 101 22.94 -5.80 1.17
N LEU A 102 21.84 -6.10 1.86
CA LEU A 102 21.81 -7.06 2.96
C LEU A 102 22.23 -8.46 2.50
N ILE A 103 21.69 -8.94 1.38
CA ILE A 103 22.03 -10.26 0.80
C ILE A 103 23.51 -10.33 0.41
N LEU A 104 24.08 -9.25 -0.15
CA LEU A 104 25.48 -9.18 -0.54
C LEU A 104 26.44 -8.86 0.61
N GLY A 105 25.94 -8.71 1.85
CA GLY A 105 26.76 -8.31 3.01
C GLY A 105 27.36 -6.90 2.89
N LYS A 106 26.79 -6.04 2.05
CA LYS A 106 27.23 -4.65 1.87
C LYS A 106 26.69 -3.78 2.99
N LYS A 107 27.52 -2.87 3.50
CA LYS A 107 27.09 -1.88 4.49
C LYS A 107 26.09 -0.90 3.84
N PRO A 108 24.88 -0.72 4.40
CA PRO A 108 23.92 0.28 3.92
C PRO A 108 24.48 1.70 4.05
N ASN A 109 24.06 2.60 3.15
CA ASN A 109 24.48 4.00 3.14
C ASN A 109 23.77 4.87 4.20
N PHE A 110 22.83 4.32 4.96
CA PHE A 110 22.05 5.01 5.98
C PHE A 110 21.68 4.07 7.13
N ASN A 111 21.29 4.64 8.27
CA ASN A 111 20.89 3.87 9.45
C ASN A 111 19.56 3.12 9.21
N LEU A 112 19.57 1.80 9.43
CA LEU A 112 18.41 0.92 9.29
C LEU A 112 17.75 0.53 10.63
N ASP A 113 18.21 1.05 11.77
CA ASP A 113 17.74 0.62 13.10
C ASP A 113 16.21 0.72 13.24
N MET A 114 15.61 1.80 12.76
CA MET A 114 14.15 2.00 12.78
C MET A 114 13.40 1.05 11.83
N LEU A 115 14.09 0.46 10.85
CA LEU A 115 13.52 -0.51 9.92
C LEU A 115 13.71 -1.95 10.41
N SER A 116 14.50 -2.18 11.47
CA SER A 116 14.78 -3.51 11.99
C SER A 116 13.50 -4.30 12.26
N PRO A 117 13.43 -5.58 11.86
CA PRO A 117 12.32 -6.46 12.24
C PRO A 117 12.30 -6.77 13.74
N ASP A 118 13.42 -6.62 14.45
CA ASP A 118 13.56 -6.86 15.90
C ASP A 118 13.56 -5.56 16.72
N ARG A 119 12.87 -4.51 16.25
CA ARG A 119 12.76 -3.24 16.98
C ARG A 119 11.71 -3.24 18.11
N PHE A 120 11.00 -4.36 18.26
CA PHE A 120 10.00 -4.62 19.28
C PHE A 120 10.36 -5.88 20.07
#